data_AF-A0A7Z8K2Y5-F1
#
_entry.id   AF-A0A7Z8K2Y5-F1
#
_cell.length_a   1.000
_cell.length_b   1.000
_cell.length_c   1.000
_cell.angle_alpha   90.00
_cell.angle_beta   90.00
_cell.angle_gamma   90.00
#
_symmetry.space_group_name_H-M   'P 1'
#
loop_
_entity.id
_entity.type
_entity.pdbx_description
1 polymer ?
#
loop_
_entity_poly.entity_id
_entity_poly.type
_entity_poly.pdbx_seq_one_letter_code
_entity_poly.pdbx_strand_id
1 'polypeptide(L)' 'MAVLYHIRVVGPERDLGGLGDFADIVAAPTGDGAILSCEVPDASGLTGVVALLCDLGVDIAELQAVTGRS' A
#
# COMPACT_ATOMS: atom_id res chain seq x y z
N MET A 1 11.23 2.00 -14.91
CA MET A 1 11.89 1.70 -13.63
C MET A 1 10.78 1.70 -12.61
N ALA A 2 10.49 0.56 -12.00
CA ALA A 2 9.47 0.51 -10.97
C ALA A 2 9.93 1.31 -9.74
N VAL A 3 8.98 1.91 -9.04
CA VAL A 3 9.22 2.69 -7.83
C VAL A 3 8.51 1.97 -6.70
N LEU A 4 9.25 1.68 -5.63
CA LEU A 4 8.71 1.12 -4.41
C LEU A 4 8.03 2.24 -3.61
N TYR A 5 6.83 1.99 -3.12
CA TYR A 5 6.12 2.89 -2.22
C TYR A 5 5.78 2.18 -0.92
N HIS A 6 5.96 2.89 0.19
CA HIS A 6 5.45 2.50 1.50
C HIS A 6 4.22 3.34 1.82
N ILE A 7 3.12 2.67 2.14
CA ILE A 7 1.84 3.27 2.44
C ILE A 7 1.45 2.81 3.84
N ARG A 8 1.43 3.72 4.80
CA ARG A 8 0.92 3.44 6.14
C ARG A 8 -0.58 3.63 6.12
N VAL A 9 -1.30 2.59 6.50
CA VAL A 9 -2.75 2.60 6.63
C VAL A 9 -3.17 2.42 8.08
N VAL A 10 -4.22 3.13 8.47
CA VAL A 10 -4.85 3.03 9.79
C VAL A 10 -6.31 2.61 9.61
N GLY A 11 -6.77 1.72 10.49
CA GLY A 11 -8.12 1.19 10.39
C GLY A 11 -8.29 -0.09 11.19
N PRO A 12 -9.54 -0.58 11.34
CA PRO A 12 -9.79 -1.88 11.93
C PRO A 12 -8.99 -2.94 11.18
N GLU A 13 -8.59 -4.02 11.85
CA GLU A 13 -7.95 -5.22 11.29
C GLU A 13 -8.88 -5.83 10.22
N ARG A 14 -9.00 -5.19 9.06
CA ARG A 14 -9.67 -5.72 7.89
C ARG A 14 -8.67 -6.61 7.19
N ASP A 15 -9.19 -7.65 6.56
CA ASP A 15 -8.39 -8.66 5.89
C ASP A 15 -7.63 -8.05 4.70
N LEU A 16 -6.43 -7.53 4.98
CA LEU A 16 -5.51 -6.99 3.98
C LEU A 16 -4.81 -8.11 3.19
N GLY A 17 -5.09 -9.38 3.52
CA GLY A 17 -4.50 -10.55 2.87
C GLY A 17 -4.87 -10.69 1.39
N GLY A 18 -5.98 -10.09 0.95
CA GLY A 18 -6.40 -10.09 -0.46
C GLY A 18 -5.68 -9.08 -1.35
N LEU A 19 -4.92 -8.14 -0.79
CA LEU A 19 -4.24 -7.08 -1.55
C LEU A 19 -3.14 -7.61 -2.49
N GLY A 20 -2.51 -8.72 -2.12
CA GLY A 20 -1.44 -9.35 -2.93
C GLY A 20 -1.91 -9.91 -4.28
N ASP A 21 -3.22 -10.06 -4.49
CA ASP A 21 -3.79 -10.52 -5.77
C ASP A 21 -3.85 -9.38 -6.82
N PHE A 22 -3.85 -8.12 -6.36
CA PHE A 22 -4.03 -6.94 -7.21
C PHE A 22 -2.69 -6.31 -7.64
N ALA A 23 -1.68 -6.41 -6.79
CA ALA A 23 -0.32 -5.95 -7.04
C ALA A 23 0.65 -6.67 -6.10
N ASP A 24 1.96 -6.53 -6.35
CA ASP A 24 3.01 -7.01 -5.45
C ASP A 24 3.02 -6.14 -4.18
N ILE A 25 2.03 -6.38 -3.31
CA ILE A 25 1.77 -5.66 -2.07
C ILE A 25 2.10 -6.58 -0.90
N VAL A 26 3.08 -6.18 -0.12
CA VAL A 26 3.41 -6.82 1.15
C VAL A 26 2.76 -6.02 2.28
N ALA A 27 1.84 -6.64 3.00
CA ALA A 27 1.22 -6.05 4.18
C ALA A 27 1.92 -6.53 5.47
N ALA A 28 2.40 -5.58 6.28
CA ALA A 28 2.93 -5.83 7.61
C ALA A 28 2.00 -5.20 8.66
N PRO A 29 1.31 -5.99 9.49
CA PRO A 29 0.44 -5.45 10.53
C PRO A 29 1.25 -4.69 11.58
N THR A 30 0.65 -3.63 12.12
CA THR A 30 1.21 -2.78 13.19
C THR A 30 0.15 -2.59 14.28
N GLY A 31 0.53 -2.10 15.46
CA GLY A 31 -0.42 -1.93 16.58
C GLY A 31 -1.59 -0.97 16.34
N ASP A 32 -1.55 -0.16 15.27
CA ASP A 32 -2.54 0.89 14.94
C ASP A 32 -3.13 0.72 13.52
N GLY A 33 -2.76 -0.35 12.80
CA GLY A 33 -3.12 -0.54 11.40
C GLY A 33 -2.12 -1.43 10.67
N ALA A 34 -1.68 -1.06 9.47
CA ALA A 34 -0.67 -1.82 8.72
C ALA A 34 0.23 -0.91 7.88
N ILE A 35 1.41 -1.42 7.55
CA ILE A 35 2.28 -0.83 6.53
C ILE A 35 2.19 -1.71 5.29
N LEU A 36 1.84 -1.08 4.17
CA LEU A 36 1.78 -1.71 2.86
C LEU A 36 3.00 -1.28 2.05
N SER A 37 3.80 -2.23 1.61
CA SER A 37 4.88 -1.99 0.65
C SER A 37 4.39 -2.44 -0.72
N CYS A 38 4.33 -1.54 -1.68
CA CYS A 38 3.90 -1.85 -3.05
C CYS A 38 4.93 -1.40 -4.07
N GLU A 39 5.30 -2.29 -4.98
CA GLU A 39 6.10 -1.94 -6.14
C GLU A 39 5.16 -1.61 -7.31
N VAL A 40 5.23 -0.38 -7.82
CA VAL A 40 4.42 0.04 -8.97
C VAL A 40 5.32 0.54 -10.10
N PRO A 41 4.98 0.24 -11.37
CA PRO A 41 5.81 0.63 -12.50
C PRO A 41 5.84 2.15 -12.70
N ASP A 42 4.76 2.84 -12.32
CA ASP A 42 4.52 4.26 -12.54
C ASP A 42 3.36 4.77 -11.65
N ALA A 43 3.17 6.10 -11.61
CA ALA A 43 2.16 6.76 -10.76
C ALA A 43 0.70 6.30 -11.04
N SER A 44 0.44 5.75 -12.23
CA SER A 44 -0.83 5.10 -12.58
C SER A 44 -1.12 3.91 -11.68
N GLY A 45 -0.13 3.05 -11.43
CA GLY A 45 -0.27 1.90 -10.54
C GLY A 45 -0.59 2.34 -9.10
N LEU A 46 0.07 3.40 -8.62
CA LEU A 46 -0.20 3.96 -7.30
C LEU A 46 -1.66 4.45 -7.16
N THR A 47 -2.20 5.08 -8.21
CA THR A 47 -3.59 5.55 -8.22
C THR A 47 -4.57 4.39 -8.07
N GLY A 48 -4.29 3.25 -8.71
CA GLY A 48 -5.10 2.03 -8.56
C GLY A 48 -5.06 1.46 -7.14
N VAL A 49 -3.88 1.44 -6.51
CA VAL A 49 -3.72 0.98 -5.12
C VAL A 49 -4.51 1.89 -4.16
N VAL A 50 -4.40 3.20 -4.30
CA VAL A 50 -5.13 4.17 -3.46
C VAL A 50 -6.64 4.01 -3.62
N ALA A 51 -7.14 3.82 -4.85
CA ALA A 51 -8.56 3.61 -5.09
C ALA A 51 -9.07 2.33 -4.41
N LEU A 52 -8.28 1.25 -4.45
CA LEU A 52 -8.63 -0.02 -3.80
C LEU A 52 -8.63 0.10 -2.27
N LEU A 53 -7.67 0.82 -1.68
CA LEU A 53 -7.68 1.10 -0.24
C LEU A 53 -8.90 1.94 0.18
N CYS A 54 -9.30 2.89 -0.66
CA CYS A 54 -10.51 3.68 -0.46
C CYS A 54 -11.78 2.83 -0.54
N ASP A 55 -11.87 1.89 -1.49
CA ASP A 55 -13.00 0.96 -1.62
C ASP A 55 -13.08 0.01 -0.41
N LEU A 56 -11.92 -0.43 0.07
CA LEU A 56 -11.78 -1.18 1.32
C LEU A 56 -12.01 -0.30 2.56
N GLY A 57 -12.38 0.99 2.43
CA GLY A 57 -12.65 1.88 3.56
C GLY A 57 -11.51 1.96 4.57
N VAL A 58 -10.27 1.84 4.09
CA VAL A 58 -9.06 1.96 4.87
C VAL A 58 -8.53 3.39 4.73
N ASP A 59 -8.10 4.00 5.83
CA ASP A 59 -7.57 5.36 5.80
C ASP A 59 -6.05 5.34 5.57
N ILE A 60 -5.58 6.18 4.66
CA ILE A 60 -4.15 6.30 4.35
C ILE A 60 -3.56 7.38 5.26
N ALA A 61 -2.80 6.96 6.26
CA ALA A 61 -2.15 7.86 7.19
C ALA A 61 -0.88 8.48 6.60
N GLU A 62 -0.10 7.71 5.85
CA GLU A 62 1.16 8.17 5.26
C GLU A 62 1.45 7.48 3.93
N LEU A 63 2.06 8.20 3.00
CA LEU A 63 2.51 7.65 1.72
C LEU A 63 3.91 8.18 1.39
N GLN A 64 4.84 7.27 1.13
CA GLN A 64 6.24 7.59 0.90
C GLN A 64 6.78 6.80 -0.30
N ALA A 65 7.42 7.51 -1.24
CA ALA A 65 8.19 6.88 -2.29
C ALA A 65 9.55 6.44 -1.73
N VAL A 66 9.85 5.16 -1.82
CA VAL A 66 11.15 4.59 -1.49
C VAL A 66 11.93 4.45 -2.79
N THR A 67 12.64 5.50 -3.18
CA THR A 67 13.69 5.34 -4.18
C THR A 67 14.78 4.47 -3.56
N GLY A 68 14.83 3.19 -3.93
CA GLY A 68 15.99 2.37 -3.66
C GLY A 68 17.21 3.08 -4.21
N ARG A 69 18.08 3.60 -3.34
CA ARG A 69 19.41 4.04 -3.76
C ARG A 69 20.15 2.78 -4.21
N SER A 70 20.19 2.56 -5.52
CA SER A 70 21.24 1.81 -6.19
C SER A 70 22.60 2.43 -5.88
#